data_AF-A0A1F7IYA5-F1
#
_entry.id   AF-A0A1F7IYA5-F1
#
_cell.length_a   1.000
_cell.length_b   1.000
_cell.length_c   1.000
_cell.angle_alpha   90.00
_cell.angle_beta   90.00
_cell.angle_gamma   90.00
#
_symmetry.space_group_name_H-M   'P 1'
#
loop_
_entity.id
_entity.type
_entity.pdbx_description
1 polymer ?
#
loop_
_entity_poly.entity_id
_entity_poly.type
_entity_poly.pdbx_seq_one_letter_code
_entity_poly.pdbx_strand_id
1 'polypeptide(L)' 'MENIINFFTSTDSNTILMLFFKAFAVLFSLMYLLYAIVLTRQTQIMNRTVTTQSAPVLLAFSAVQIIFALFLIFVSFVLI' A
#
# COMPACT_ATOMS: atom_id res chain seq x y z
N MET A 1 -27.61 -8.85 17.63
CA MET A 1 -27.79 -7.46 17.14
C MET A 1 -27.52 -6.46 18.26
N GLU A 2 -28.09 -6.65 19.46
CA GLU A 2 -27.79 -5.83 20.67
C GLU A 2 -26.30 -5.70 21.01
N ASN A 3 -25.51 -6.77 20.95
CA ASN A 3 -24.07 -6.68 21.27
C ASN A 3 -23.27 -5.83 20.28
N ILE A 4 -23.69 -5.77 19.02
CA ILE A 4 -23.07 -4.91 18.00
C ILE A 4 -23.45 -3.45 18.28
N ILE A 5 -24.73 -3.20 18.59
CA ILE A 5 -25.24 -1.86 18.91
C ILE A 5 -24.56 -1.33 20.18
N ASN A 6 -24.42 -2.16 21.22
CA ASN A 6 -23.73 -1.81 22.46
C ASN A 6 -22.23 -1.57 22.26
N PHE A 7 -21.59 -2.28 21.33
CA PHE A 7 -20.20 -2.01 20.96
C PHE A 7 -20.07 -0.62 20.32
N PHE A 8 -20.97 -0.22 19.42
CA PHE A 8 -20.94 1.10 18.80
C PHE A 8 -21.35 2.24 19.75
N THR A 9 -22.20 2.01 20.75
CA THR A 9 -22.62 3.05 21.70
C THR A 9 -21.67 3.22 22.90
N SER A 10 -20.85 2.21 23.23
CA SER A 10 -19.85 2.28 24.31
C SER A 10 -18.43 2.60 23.83
N THR A 11 -18.18 2.57 22.52
CA THR A 11 -16.85 2.86 21.96
C THR A 11 -16.66 4.36 21.75
N ASP A 12 -15.56 4.90 22.29
CA ASP A 12 -15.19 6.29 22.12
C ASP A 12 -14.96 6.63 20.63
N SER A 13 -15.38 7.83 20.23
CA SER A 13 -15.34 8.33 18.84
C SER A 13 -13.94 8.25 18.22
N ASN A 14 -12.89 8.45 19.05
CA ASN A 14 -11.49 8.32 18.65
C ASN A 14 -11.11 6.90 18.22
N THR A 15 -11.63 5.87 18.91
CA THR A 15 -11.32 4.47 18.61
C THR A 15 -11.93 4.04 17.27
N ILE A 16 -13.16 4.48 16.98
CA ILE A 16 -13.82 4.22 15.70
C ILE A 16 -13.05 4.87 14.55
N LEU A 17 -12.63 6.12 14.74
CA LEU A 17 -11.85 6.86 13.75
C LEU A 17 -10.47 6.21 13.52
N MET A 18 -9.81 5.71 14.55
CA MET A 18 -8.54 4.98 14.43
C MET A 18 -8.70 3.66 13.64
N LEU A 19 -9.75 2.88 13.92
CA LEU A 19 -10.05 1.65 13.18
C LEU A 19 -10.35 1.94 11.70
N PHE A 20 -11.06 3.03 11.41
CA PHE A 20 -11.30 3.49 10.05
C PHE A 20 -9.99 3.80 9.33
N PHE A 21 -9.11 4.61 9.92
CA PHE A 21 -7.81 4.92 9.31
C PHE A 21 -6.95 3.68 9.10
N LYS A 22 -6.95 2.73 10.05
CA LYS A 22 -6.24 1.46 9.92
C LYS A 22 -6.72 0.65 8.73
N ALA A 23 -8.03 0.49 8.57
CA ALA A 23 -8.62 -0.25 7.45
C ALA A 23 -8.24 0.38 6.10
N PHE A 24 -8.31 1.71 5.99
CA PHE A 24 -7.92 2.42 4.77
C PHE A 24 -6.41 2.40 4.52
N ALA A 25 -5.58 2.46 5.56
CA ALA A 25 -4.12 2.36 5.43
C ALA A 25 -3.72 0.99 4.86
N VAL A 26 -4.33 -0.09 5.35
CA VAL A 26 -4.14 -1.45 4.79
C VAL A 26 -4.60 -1.48 3.34
N LEU A 27 -5.81 -1.01 3.03
CA LEU A 27 -6.34 -1.00 1.66
C LEU A 27 -5.42 -0.25 0.70
N PHE A 28 -5.02 0.98 1.03
CA PHE A 28 -4.17 1.80 0.17
C PHE A 28 -2.76 1.23 0.02
N SER A 29 -2.19 0.65 1.08
CA SER A 29 -0.87 -0.01 0.99
C SER A 29 -0.88 -1.21 0.03
N LEU A 30 -1.96 -2.00 0.03
CA LEU A 30 -2.14 -3.10 -0.92
C LEU A 30 -2.34 -2.59 -2.35
N MET A 31 -3.17 -1.57 -2.54
CA MET A 31 -3.35 -0.94 -3.85
C MET A 31 -2.02 -0.38 -4.38
N TYR A 32 -1.22 0.23 -3.52
CA TYR A 32 0.09 0.75 -3.88
C TYR A 32 1.09 -0.34 -4.27
N LEU A 33 1.07 -1.49 -3.58
CA LEU A 33 1.87 -2.66 -3.97
C LEU A 33 1.50 -3.15 -5.37
N LEU A 34 0.20 -3.29 -5.66
CA LEU A 34 -0.27 -3.68 -7.00
C LEU A 34 0.19 -2.68 -8.06
N TYR A 35 0.06 -1.38 -7.77
CA TYR A 35 0.57 -0.32 -8.64
C TYR A 35 2.08 -0.46 -8.90
N ALA A 36 2.90 -0.64 -7.85
CA ALA A 36 4.35 -0.79 -7.97
C ALA A 36 4.75 -2.02 -8.81
N ILE A 37 4.03 -3.14 -8.66
CA ILE A 37 4.26 -4.35 -9.47
C ILE A 37 3.93 -4.07 -10.94
N VAL A 38 2.80 -3.44 -11.23
CA VAL A 38 2.38 -3.10 -12.60
C VAL A 38 3.37 -2.14 -13.24
N LEU A 39 3.79 -1.09 -12.52
CA LEU A 39 4.79 -0.14 -12.98
C LEU A 39 6.12 -0.84 -13.29
N THR A 40 6.57 -1.74 -12.43
CA THR A 40 7.80 -2.52 -12.65
C THR A 40 7.71 -3.33 -13.95
N ARG A 41 6.58 -3.99 -14.21
CA ARG A 41 6.38 -4.72 -15.47
C ARG A 41 6.37 -3.78 -16.69
N GLN A 42 5.74 -2.62 -16.58
CA GLN A 42 5.73 -1.64 -17.66
C GLN A 42 7.14 -1.11 -17.96
N THR A 43 7.93 -0.79 -16.94
CA THR A 43 9.34 -0.39 -17.08
C THR A 43 10.17 -1.47 -17.77
N GLN A 44 9.97 -2.74 -17.41
CA GLN A 44 10.65 -3.86 -18.07
C GLN A 44 10.28 -4.01 -19.54
N ILE A 45 8.99 -3.88 -19.87
CA ILE A 45 8.52 -3.94 -21.27
C ILE A 45 9.11 -2.79 -22.07
N MET A 46 9.08 -1.56 -21.53
CA MET A 46 9.65 -0.38 -22.15
C MET A 46 11.16 -0.53 -22.41
N ASN A 47 11.93 -0.99 -21.42
CA ASN A 47 13.37 -1.20 -21.58
C ASN A 47 13.72 -2.32 -22.58
N ARG A 48 12.78 -3.22 -22.91
CA ARG A 48 12.96 -4.25 -23.94
C ARG A 48 12.64 -3.73 -25.34
N THR A 49 11.74 -2.76 -25.47
CA THR A 49 11.29 -2.23 -26.78
C THR A 49 12.08 -1.00 -27.21
N VAL A 50 12.55 -0.20 -26.25
CA VAL A 50 13.31 1.02 -26.49
C VAL A 50 14.64 0.94 -25.75
N THR A 51 15.74 1.18 -26.44
CA THR A 51 17.07 1.29 -25.84
C THR A 51 17.18 2.59 -25.06
N THR A 52 16.68 2.60 -23.82
CA THR A 52 16.76 3.73 -22.91
C THR A 52 18.11 3.71 -22.17
N GLN A 53 18.92 4.77 -22.33
CA GLN A 53 20.19 4.93 -21.60
C GLN A 53 19.99 4.89 -20.07
N SER A 54 18.81 5.31 -19.60
CA SER A 54 18.43 5.32 -18.17
C SER A 54 17.73 4.03 -17.70
N ALA A 55 17.69 2.97 -18.52
CA ALA A 55 17.02 1.71 -18.18
C ALA A 55 17.40 1.14 -16.79
N PRO A 56 18.69 1.14 -16.35
CA PRO A 56 19.07 0.64 -15.03
C PRO A 56 18.49 1.47 -13.88
N VAL A 57 18.43 2.79 -14.04
CA VAL A 57 17.92 3.73 -13.02
C VAL A 57 16.42 3.52 -12.82
N LEU A 58 15.67 3.38 -13.92
CA LEU A 58 14.23 3.14 -13.87
C LEU A 58 13.88 1.79 -13.22
N LEU A 59 14.70 0.76 -13.47
CA LEU A 59 14.55 -0.54 -12.81
C LEU A 59 14.86 -0.46 -11.30
N ALA A 60 15.93 0.25 -10.91
CA ALA A 60 16.27 0.46 -9.50
C ALA A 60 15.15 1.21 -8.77
N PHE A 61 14.60 2.26 -9.37
CA PHE A 61 13.48 3.00 -8.79
C PHE A 61 12.23 2.13 -8.64
N SER A 62 11.93 1.31 -9.66
CA SER A 62 10.81 0.36 -9.61
C SER A 62 10.98 -0.69 -8.49
N ALA A 63 12.21 -1.15 -8.22
CA ALA A 63 12.50 -2.05 -7.11
C ALA A 63 12.31 -1.38 -5.74
N VAL A 64 12.76 -0.13 -5.59
CA VAL A 64 12.56 0.67 -4.37
C VAL A 64 11.07 0.88 -4.09
N GLN A 65 10.27 1.12 -5.14
CA GLN A 65 8.81 1.26 -5.04
C GLN A 65 8.15 0.01 -4.42
N ILE A 66 8.58 -1.19 -4.81
CA ILE A 66 8.08 -2.45 -4.22
C ILE A 66 8.50 -2.57 -2.75
N ILE A 67 9.76 -2.27 -2.42
CA ILE A 67 10.26 -2.31 -1.03
C ILE A 67 9.47 -1.34 -0.16
N PHE A 68 9.21 -0.13 -0.66
CA PHE A 68 8.42 0.88 0.05
C PHE A 68 6.97 0.43 0.24
N ALA A 69 6.35 -0.21 -0.75
CA ALA A 69 5.02 -0.78 -0.61
C ALA A 69 4.94 -1.86 0.47
N LEU A 70 5.93 -2.77 0.52
CA LEU A 70 6.01 -3.78 1.57
C LEU A 70 6.20 -3.16 2.95
N PHE A 71 7.00 -2.10 3.05
CA PHE A 71 7.16 -1.34 4.29
C PHE A 71 5.85 -0.69 4.74
N LEU A 72 5.09 -0.08 3.83
CA LEU A 72 3.79 0.50 4.16
C LEU A 72 2.80 -0.56 4.66
N ILE A 73 2.77 -1.75 4.04
CA ILE A 73 1.94 -2.86 4.51
C ILE A 73 2.35 -3.24 5.94
N PHE A 74 3.65 -3.39 6.21
CA PHE A 74 4.15 -3.71 7.54
C PHE A 74 3.71 -2.67 8.58
N VAL A 75 3.87 -1.38 8.27
CA VAL A 75 3.43 -0.27 9.15
C VAL A 75 1.92 -0.33 9.38
N SER A 76 1.12 -0.53 8.33
CA SER A 76 -0.33 -0.59 8.42
C SER A 76 -0.86 -1.77 9.26
N PHE A 77 -0.10 -2.87 9.37
CA PHE A 77 -0.49 -4.02 10.19
C PHE A 77 0.03 -3.96 11.63
N VAL A 78 1.27 -3.49 11.82
CA VAL A 78 1.99 -3.59 13.10
C VAL A 78 1.90 -2.32 13.94
N LEU A 79 1.95 -1.15 13.32
CA LEU A 79 2.10 0.13 14.02
C LEU A 79 0.80 0.92 14.15
N ILE A 80 -0.07 0.84 13.14
CA ILE A 80 -1.43 1.40 13.13
C ILE A 80 -2.36 0.27 13.53
#